data_AF-A0AAV0MLT6-F1
#
_entry.id   AF-A0AAV0MLT6-F1
#
_cell.length_a   1.000
_cell.length_b   1.000
_cell.length_c   1.000
_cell.angle_alpha   90.00
_cell.angle_beta   90.00
_cell.angle_gamma   90.00
#
_symmetry.space_group_name_H-M   'P 1'
#
loop_
_entity.id
_entity.type
_entity.pdbx_description
1 polymer ?
#
loop_
_entity_poly.entity_id
_entity_poly.type
_entity_poly.pdbx_seq_one_letter_code
_entity_poly.pdbx_strand_id
1 'polypeptide(L)'
;MRAYVRSSSLRKAALRALAKTLTADEVFYLKEQFTILQPNKNGSITLEHIRMALMKNATDAMRDSRVPDILASLNTLQHRKMEFEEFCAAVLSVHQLEALDRWEQHARSAYEIFDQDGNRAIVIQELASELGLGPSIPVHAVLNDWIRHGDGTLSFRGFIKLLHGMSSRGMAKAP
;
A
#
# COMPACT_ATOMS: atom_id res chain seq x y z
N MET A 1 0.91 -6.05 2.74
CA MET A 1 -0.55 -6.30 2.66
C MET A 1 -1.38 -5.64 3.76
N ARG A 2 -1.13 -5.87 5.06
CA ARG A 2 -1.91 -5.25 6.16
C ARG A 2 -1.98 -3.72 6.08
N ALA A 3 -0.84 -3.07 5.86
CA ALA A 3 -0.75 -1.62 5.70
C ALA A 3 -1.63 -1.16 4.54
N TYR A 4 -1.43 -1.74 3.36
CA TYR A 4 -2.22 -1.47 2.15
C TYR A 4 -3.73 -1.56 2.38
N VAL A 5 -4.21 -2.62 3.04
CA VAL A 5 -5.66 -2.80 3.25
C VAL A 5 -6.26 -1.67 4.10
N ARG A 6 -5.50 -1.16 5.07
CA ARG A 6 -5.91 -0.07 5.98
C ARG A 6 -5.63 1.33 5.44
N SER A 7 -4.89 1.45 4.35
CA SER A 7 -4.58 2.74 3.72
C SER A 7 -5.80 3.42 3.12
N SER A 8 -5.70 4.74 2.99
CA SER A 8 -6.63 5.61 2.26
C SER A 8 -6.78 5.17 0.80
N SER A 9 -7.87 5.63 0.17
CA SER A 9 -8.11 5.39 -1.25
C SER A 9 -6.99 5.98 -2.12
N LEU A 10 -6.47 7.15 -1.72
CA LEU A 10 -5.38 7.87 -2.37
C LEU A 10 -4.08 7.05 -2.37
N ARG A 11 -3.67 6.53 -1.21
CA ARG A 11 -2.46 5.69 -1.13
C ARG A 11 -2.61 4.36 -1.87
N LYS A 12 -3.80 3.75 -1.84
CA LYS A 12 -4.07 2.55 -2.63
C LYS A 12 -3.91 2.81 -4.12
N ALA A 13 -4.38 3.96 -4.62
CA ALA A 13 -4.19 4.37 -6.00
C ALA A 13 -2.70 4.56 -6.35
N ALA A 14 -1.92 5.20 -5.45
CA ALA A 14 -0.49 5.36 -5.65
C ALA A 14 0.27 4.02 -5.72
N LEU A 15 -0.03 3.09 -4.81
CA LEU A 15 0.59 1.76 -4.79
C LEU A 15 0.18 0.90 -5.99
N ARG A 16 -1.04 1.06 -6.52
CA ARG A 16 -1.46 0.41 -7.78
C ARG A 16 -0.70 0.98 -8.97
N ALA A 17 -0.51 2.30 -9.02
CA ALA A 17 0.28 2.93 -10.08
C ALA A 17 1.73 2.42 -10.05
N LEU A 18 2.32 2.27 -8.85
CA LEU A 18 3.63 1.64 -8.70
C LEU A 18 3.65 0.18 -9.17
N ALA A 19 2.63 -0.61 -8.83
CA ALA A 19 2.52 -2.00 -9.27
C ALA A 19 2.47 -2.17 -10.78
N LYS A 20 1.87 -1.21 -11.50
CA LYS A 20 1.82 -1.22 -12.96
C LYS A 20 3.19 -1.02 -13.62
N THR A 21 4.20 -0.57 -12.86
CA THR A 21 5.56 -0.38 -13.39
C THR A 21 6.46 -1.61 -13.27
N LEU A 22 6.01 -2.67 -12.61
CA LEU A 22 6.81 -3.88 -12.40
C LEU A 22 7.22 -4.53 -13.73
N THR A 23 8.39 -5.15 -13.74
CA THR A 23 8.87 -5.89 -14.92
C THR A 23 8.07 -7.18 -15.12
N ALA A 24 8.17 -7.76 -16.32
CA ALA A 24 7.51 -9.04 -16.62
C ALA A 24 7.90 -10.15 -15.64
N ASP A 25 9.19 -10.23 -15.26
CA ASP A 25 9.69 -11.23 -14.31
C ASP A 25 9.13 -11.03 -12.90
N GLU A 26 9.03 -9.78 -12.45
CA GLU A 26 8.43 -9.46 -11.15
C GLU A 26 6.94 -9.82 -11.11
N VAL A 27 6.21 -9.47 -12.17
CA VAL A 27 4.79 -9.81 -12.31
C VAL A 27 4.62 -11.33 -12.37
N PHE A 28 5.49 -12.04 -13.09
CA PHE A 28 5.49 -13.50 -13.16
C PHE A 28 5.66 -14.12 -11.77
N TYR A 29 6.67 -13.68 -11.01
CA TYR A 29 6.89 -14.18 -9.65
C TYR A 29 5.70 -13.89 -8.72
N LEU A 30 5.12 -12.69 -8.79
CA LEU A 30 3.90 -12.37 -8.04
C LEU A 30 2.71 -13.24 -8.45
N LYS A 31 2.62 -13.63 -9.72
CA LYS A 31 1.58 -14.54 -10.21
C LYS A 31 1.72 -15.94 -9.61
N GLU A 32 2.93 -16.45 -9.53
CA GLU A 32 3.21 -17.72 -8.85
C GLU A 32 2.81 -17.66 -7.37
N GLN A 33 3.19 -16.57 -6.68
CA GLN A 33 2.77 -16.33 -5.30
C GLN A 33 1.25 -16.24 -5.14
N PHE A 34 0.56 -15.58 -6.07
CA PHE A 34 -0.90 -15.48 -6.06
C PHE A 34 -1.57 -16.84 -6.24
N THR A 35 -1.02 -17.71 -7.10
CA THR A 35 -1.54 -19.07 -7.33
C THR A 35 -1.44 -19.95 -6.08
N ILE A 36 -0.39 -19.79 -5.27
CA ILE A 36 -0.24 -20.50 -3.99
C ILE A 36 -1.40 -20.20 -3.03
N LEU A 37 -2.00 -19.01 -3.13
CA LEU A 37 -3.16 -18.62 -2.32
C LEU A 37 -4.46 -19.26 -2.80
N GLN A 38 -4.44 -20.03 -3.89
CA GLN A 38 -5.59 -20.76 -4.43
C GLN A 38 -6.79 -19.83 -4.70
N PRO A 39 -6.66 -18.86 -5.63
CA PRO A 39 -7.76 -17.94 -5.95
C PRO A 39 -9.02 -18.68 -6.38
N ASN A 40 -10.16 -18.05 -6.10
CA ASN A 40 -11.47 -18.56 -6.53
C ASN A 40 -11.56 -18.62 -8.06
N LYS A 41 -12.56 -19.33 -8.58
CA LYS A 41 -12.84 -19.40 -10.03
C LYS A 41 -13.02 -18.03 -10.70
N ASN A 42 -13.41 -17.01 -9.95
CA ASN A 42 -13.53 -15.64 -10.43
C ASN A 42 -12.21 -14.84 -10.41
N GLY A 43 -11.08 -15.48 -10.14
CA GLY A 43 -9.76 -14.86 -10.12
C GLY A 43 -9.42 -14.04 -8.87
N SER A 44 -10.28 -14.05 -7.84
CA SER A 44 -10.07 -13.27 -6.62
C SER A 44 -9.71 -14.12 -5.40
N ILE A 45 -8.85 -13.57 -4.53
CA ILE A 45 -8.57 -14.11 -3.20
C ILE A 45 -9.30 -13.29 -2.13
N THR A 46 -9.39 -13.85 -0.93
CA THR A 46 -9.85 -13.16 0.29
C THR A 46 -8.78 -13.28 1.37
N LEU A 47 -8.97 -12.56 2.48
CA LEU A 47 -8.08 -12.73 3.64
C LEU A 47 -8.07 -14.15 4.19
N GLU A 48 -9.14 -14.92 4.00
CA GLU A 48 -9.18 -16.32 4.43
C GLU A 48 -8.21 -17.18 3.60
N HIS A 49 -8.11 -16.95 2.30
CA HIS A 49 -7.13 -17.65 1.45
C HIS A 49 -5.70 -17.42 1.93
N ILE A 50 -5.38 -16.17 2.29
CA ILE A 50 -4.07 -15.79 2.84
C ILE A 50 -3.86 -16.45 4.21
N ARG A 51 -4.88 -16.44 5.08
CA ARG A 51 -4.84 -17.09 6.38
C ARG A 51 -4.58 -18.59 6.24
N MET A 52 -5.31 -19.28 5.37
CA MET A 52 -5.15 -20.70 5.11
C MET A 52 -3.75 -21.02 4.58
N ALA A 53 -3.24 -20.24 3.62
CA ALA A 53 -1.89 -20.43 3.07
C ALA A 53 -0.80 -20.20 4.13
N LEU A 54 -0.98 -19.21 5.02
CA LEU A 54 -0.07 -18.98 6.14
C LEU A 54 -0.11 -20.11 7.16
N MET A 55 -1.30 -20.59 7.53
CA MET A 55 -1.45 -21.69 8.50
C MET A 55 -0.92 -23.01 7.97
N LYS A 56 -1.10 -23.29 6.68
CA LYS A 56 -0.56 -24.50 6.02
C LYS A 56 0.97 -24.56 6.09
N ASN A 57 1.62 -23.40 6.07
CA ASN A 57 3.08 -23.27 6.08
C ASN A 57 3.61 -22.76 7.43
N ALA A 58 2.77 -22.72 8.48
CA ALA A 58 3.16 -22.18 9.76
C ALA A 58 4.08 -23.16 10.49
N THR A 59 5.18 -22.64 11.04
CA THR A 59 6.01 -23.37 12.00
C THR A 59 5.38 -23.33 13.38
N ASP A 60 5.78 -24.23 14.28
CA ASP A 60 5.28 -24.23 15.67
C ASP A 60 5.54 -22.89 16.36
N ALA A 61 6.72 -22.28 16.13
CA ALA A 61 7.03 -20.94 16.62
C ALA A 61 6.07 -19.85 16.09
N MET A 62 5.58 -19.96 14.86
CA MET A 62 4.58 -19.02 14.32
C MET A 62 3.21 -19.22 14.96
N ARG A 63 2.85 -20.45 15.32
CA ARG A 63 1.57 -20.78 15.97
C ARG A 63 1.52 -20.26 17.41
N ASP A 64 2.65 -20.28 18.10
CA ASP A 64 2.80 -19.74 19.47
C ASP A 64 3.10 -18.23 19.49
N SER A 65 3.26 -17.61 18.32
CA SER A 65 3.53 -16.17 18.19
C SER A 65 2.26 -15.32 18.20
N ARG A 66 2.41 -14.01 17.98
CA ARG A 66 1.31 -13.05 17.79
C ARG A 66 0.64 -13.11 16.41
N VAL A 67 1.07 -14.01 15.51
CA VAL A 67 0.47 -14.16 14.17
C VAL A 67 -1.05 -14.42 14.24
N PRO A 68 -1.59 -15.28 15.13
CA PRO A 68 -3.03 -15.45 15.29
C PRO A 68 -3.77 -14.17 15.67
N ASP A 69 -3.21 -13.34 16.56
CA ASP A 69 -3.80 -12.05 16.94
C ASP A 69 -3.82 -11.06 15.78
N ILE A 70 -2.74 -11.04 14.99
CA ILE A 70 -2.64 -10.19 13.80
C ILE A 70 -3.71 -10.60 12.79
N LEU A 71 -3.90 -11.91 12.57
CA LEU A 71 -4.93 -12.45 11.68
C LEU A 71 -6.34 -12.14 12.21
N ALA A 72 -6.58 -12.27 13.51
CA ALA A 72 -7.86 -11.89 14.13
C ALA A 72 -8.17 -10.40 13.94
N SER A 73 -7.17 -9.52 14.02
CA SER A 73 -7.32 -8.07 13.78
C SER A 73 -7.69 -7.71 12.33
N LEU A 74 -7.70 -8.70 11.43
CA LEU A 74 -8.09 -8.56 10.03
C LEU A 74 -9.46 -9.20 9.74
N ASN A 75 -10.11 -9.84 10.71
CA ASN A 75 -11.43 -10.47 10.51
C ASN A 75 -12.52 -9.47 10.09
N THR A 76 -12.40 -8.19 10.46
CA THR A 76 -13.33 -7.14 9.98
C THR A 76 -13.32 -6.96 8.46
N LEU A 77 -12.33 -7.53 7.78
CA LEU A 77 -12.11 -7.45 6.34
C LEU A 77 -12.28 -8.82 5.66
N GLN A 78 -12.79 -9.84 6.37
CA GLN A 78 -12.84 -11.25 5.93
C GLN A 78 -13.51 -11.47 4.56
N HIS A 79 -14.50 -10.64 4.21
CA HIS A 79 -15.24 -10.73 2.94
C HIS A 79 -14.67 -9.84 1.83
N ARG A 80 -13.59 -9.10 2.09
CA ARG A 80 -12.95 -8.27 1.08
C ARG A 80 -12.27 -9.18 0.06
N LYS A 81 -12.70 -9.05 -1.19
CA LYS A 81 -12.08 -9.72 -2.34
C LYS A 81 -10.96 -8.87 -2.91
N MET A 82 -9.92 -9.53 -3.41
CA MET A 82 -8.73 -8.93 -3.97
C MET A 82 -8.40 -9.67 -5.27
N GLU A 83 -8.45 -8.95 -6.38
CA GLU A 83 -8.00 -9.43 -7.68
C GLU A 83 -6.47 -9.37 -7.76
N PHE A 84 -5.89 -9.92 -8.82
CA PHE A 84 -4.44 -10.05 -8.95
C PHE A 84 -3.72 -8.69 -8.92
N GLU A 85 -4.26 -7.69 -9.59
CA GLU A 85 -3.69 -6.34 -9.67
C GLU A 85 -3.69 -5.66 -8.30
N GLU A 86 -4.78 -5.82 -7.54
CA GLU A 86 -4.88 -5.35 -6.16
C GLU A 86 -3.90 -6.10 -5.24
N PHE A 87 -3.71 -7.40 -5.48
CA PHE A 87 -2.74 -8.21 -4.75
C PHE A 87 -1.32 -7.72 -4.98
N CYS A 88 -0.92 -7.47 -6.24
CA CYS A 88 0.39 -6.90 -6.57
C CYS A 88 0.63 -5.62 -5.78
N ALA A 89 -0.32 -4.66 -5.85
CA ALA A 89 -0.22 -3.41 -5.09
C ALA A 89 -0.12 -3.64 -3.56
N ALA A 90 -0.80 -4.67 -3.04
CA ALA A 90 -0.83 -4.94 -1.61
C ALA A 90 0.42 -5.62 -1.06
N VAL A 91 1.13 -6.41 -1.86
CA VAL A 91 2.35 -7.14 -1.44
C VAL A 91 3.64 -6.41 -1.75
N LEU A 92 3.59 -5.37 -2.59
CA LEU A 92 4.73 -4.49 -2.86
C LEU A 92 5.38 -3.98 -1.57
N SER A 93 6.71 -4.06 -1.56
CA SER A 93 7.55 -3.39 -0.58
C SER A 93 8.26 -2.23 -1.27
N VAL A 94 7.82 -1.01 -0.97
CA VAL A 94 8.43 0.22 -1.52
C VAL A 94 9.93 0.24 -1.20
N HIS A 95 10.33 -0.13 0.01
CA HIS A 95 11.73 -0.18 0.42
C HIS A 95 12.58 -1.20 -0.34
N GLN A 96 11.99 -2.31 -0.77
CA GLN A 96 12.73 -3.28 -1.61
C GLN A 96 12.91 -2.74 -3.02
N LEU A 97 11.91 -2.06 -3.58
CA LEU A 97 12.02 -1.43 -4.90
C LEU A 97 13.00 -0.25 -4.90
N GLU A 98 13.05 0.54 -3.82
CA GLU A 98 14.01 1.63 -3.64
C GLU A 98 15.47 1.16 -3.64
N ALA A 99 15.71 -0.05 -3.14
CA ALA A 99 17.03 -0.64 -3.10
C ALA A 99 17.53 -1.11 -4.48
N LEU A 100 16.68 -1.06 -5.52
CA LEU A 100 17.05 -1.40 -6.88
C LEU A 100 17.53 -0.16 -7.64
N ASP A 101 18.50 -0.33 -8.53
CA ASP A 101 19.08 0.77 -9.33
C ASP A 101 18.06 1.51 -10.22
N ARG A 102 16.92 0.87 -10.50
CA ARG A 102 15.84 1.40 -11.35
C ARG A 102 14.76 2.19 -10.61
N TRP A 103 14.87 2.37 -9.29
CA TRP A 103 13.83 3.03 -8.47
C TRP A 103 13.31 4.34 -9.08
N GLU A 104 14.20 5.25 -9.48
CA GLU A 104 13.82 6.56 -10.02
C GLU A 104 12.91 6.43 -11.25
N GLN A 105 13.24 5.49 -12.15
CA GLN A 105 12.43 5.21 -13.34
C GLN A 105 11.04 4.67 -12.95
N HIS A 106 10.97 3.70 -12.03
CA HIS A 106 9.69 3.16 -11.55
C HIS A 106 8.85 4.24 -10.88
N ALA A 107 9.44 5.03 -9.99
CA ALA A 107 8.75 6.06 -9.27
C ALA A 107 8.18 7.12 -10.21
N ARG A 108 8.95 7.56 -11.22
CA ARG A 108 8.51 8.52 -12.24
C ARG A 108 7.37 7.98 -13.09
N SER A 109 7.53 6.79 -13.68
CA SER A 109 6.47 6.17 -14.49
C SER A 109 5.21 5.89 -13.67
N ALA A 110 5.37 5.48 -12.41
CA ALA A 110 4.25 5.28 -11.50
C ALA A 110 3.52 6.60 -11.21
N TYR A 111 4.26 7.69 -11.06
CA TYR A 111 3.66 9.00 -10.87
C TYR A 111 2.91 9.47 -12.10
N GLU A 112 3.42 9.26 -13.32
CA GLU A 112 2.71 9.59 -14.56
C GLU A 112 1.38 8.83 -14.66
N ILE A 113 1.39 7.52 -14.38
CA ILE A 113 0.19 6.70 -14.34
C ILE A 113 -0.77 7.19 -13.25
N PHE A 114 -0.23 7.52 -12.07
CA PHE A 114 -1.03 8.07 -10.98
C PHE A 114 -1.62 9.42 -11.35
N ASP A 115 -0.87 10.30 -12.02
CA ASP A 115 -1.32 11.64 -12.43
C ASP A 115 -2.51 11.58 -13.38
N GLN A 116 -2.53 10.57 -14.25
CA GLN A 116 -3.62 10.33 -15.19
C GLN A 116 -4.84 9.65 -14.54
N ASP A 117 -4.62 8.64 -13.70
CA ASP A 117 -5.69 7.75 -13.24
C ASP A 117 -6.19 8.03 -11.81
N GLY A 118 -5.36 8.65 -10.97
CA GLY A 118 -5.51 8.62 -9.50
C GLY A 118 -5.22 9.93 -8.78
N ASN A 119 -4.57 10.89 -9.43
CA ASN A 119 -4.18 12.18 -8.85
C ASN A 119 -5.29 13.21 -9.03
N ARG A 120 -6.32 13.04 -8.22
CA ARG A 120 -7.40 14.00 -8.12
C ARG A 120 -7.05 15.12 -7.14
N ALA A 121 -7.81 16.21 -7.20
CA ALA A 121 -7.77 17.24 -6.16
C ALA A 121 -7.94 16.59 -4.79
N ILE A 122 -6.99 16.85 -3.88
CA ILE A 122 -6.91 16.13 -2.61
C ILE A 122 -7.85 16.81 -1.61
N VAL A 123 -8.80 16.04 -1.09
CA VAL A 123 -9.52 16.45 0.11
C VAL A 123 -8.57 16.31 1.30
N ILE A 124 -8.30 17.43 1.98
CA ILE A 124 -7.35 17.51 3.11
C ILE A 124 -7.57 16.39 4.14
N GLN A 125 -8.83 16.02 4.39
CA GLN A 125 -9.19 14.94 5.31
C GLN A 125 -8.67 13.55 4.91
N GLU A 126 -8.57 13.25 3.60
CA GLU A 126 -8.02 11.97 3.13
C GLU A 126 -6.53 11.86 3.47
N LEU A 127 -5.79 12.95 3.27
CA LEU A 127 -4.36 13.00 3.54
C LEU A 127 -4.07 13.11 5.04
N ALA A 128 -4.90 13.84 5.80
CA ALA A 128 -4.85 13.86 7.26
C ALA A 128 -5.10 12.47 7.86
N SER A 129 -6.07 11.71 7.33
CA SER A 129 -6.34 10.33 7.74
C SER A 129 -5.16 9.41 7.48
N GLU A 130 -4.55 9.49 6.29
CA GLU A 130 -3.35 8.70 5.97
C GLU A 130 -2.14 9.08 6.85
N LEU A 131 -2.04 10.35 7.24
CA LEU A 131 -0.98 10.87 8.11
C LEU A 131 -1.31 10.82 9.61
N GLY A 132 -2.46 10.26 10.00
CA GLY A 132 -2.88 10.16 11.39
C GLY A 132 -2.98 11.52 12.10
N LEU A 133 -3.19 12.60 11.34
CA LEU A 133 -3.27 13.96 11.87
C LEU A 133 -4.64 14.17 12.51
N GLY A 134 -4.64 14.63 13.76
CA GLY A 134 -5.86 15.03 14.45
C GLY A 134 -6.46 16.32 13.85
N PRO A 135 -7.76 16.58 14.09
CA PRO A 135 -8.47 17.75 13.55
C PRO A 135 -7.90 19.09 14.00
N SER A 136 -7.08 19.10 15.06
CA SER A 136 -6.44 20.28 15.64
C SER A 136 -5.14 20.70 14.93
N ILE A 137 -4.61 19.86 14.03
CA ILE A 137 -3.37 20.16 13.31
C ILE A 137 -3.70 21.00 12.07
N PRO A 138 -3.06 22.16 11.87
CA PRO A 138 -3.22 22.96 10.65
C PRO A 138 -2.60 22.22 9.46
N VAL A 139 -3.39 21.32 8.87
CA VAL A 139 -2.93 20.38 7.84
C VAL A 139 -2.33 21.10 6.63
N HIS A 140 -2.83 22.30 6.29
CA HIS A 140 -2.28 23.16 5.24
C HIS A 140 -0.81 23.54 5.46
N ALA A 141 -0.38 23.75 6.71
CA ALA A 141 1.01 24.06 7.03
C ALA A 141 1.93 22.83 6.91
N VAL A 142 1.38 21.62 7.15
CA VAL A 142 2.12 20.35 7.09
C VAL A 142 2.26 19.83 5.65
N LEU A 143 1.30 20.17 4.79
CA LEU A 143 1.16 19.63 3.44
C LEU A 143 1.67 20.54 2.33
N ASN A 144 2.30 21.66 2.66
CA ASN A 144 2.76 22.64 1.65
C ASN A 144 3.68 21.99 0.59
N ASP A 145 4.50 21.01 0.99
CA ASP A 145 5.40 20.28 0.08
C ASP A 145 4.77 19.04 -0.58
N TRP A 146 3.55 18.67 -0.18
CA TRP A 146 2.84 17.48 -0.67
C TRP A 146 1.95 17.77 -1.87
N ILE A 147 1.44 19.00 -1.97
CA ILE A 147 0.37 19.38 -2.88
C ILE A 147 0.91 20.40 -3.90
N ARG A 148 0.55 20.26 -5.18
CA ARG A 148 0.82 21.25 -6.22
C ARG A 148 -0.13 22.44 -6.04
N HIS A 149 0.42 23.64 -5.92
CA HIS A 149 -0.38 24.86 -5.72
C HIS A 149 -1.33 25.18 -6.88
N GLY A 150 -1.01 24.77 -8.10
CA GLY A 150 -1.79 25.10 -9.29
C GLY A 150 -3.15 24.39 -9.35
N ASP A 151 -3.20 23.12 -8.94
CA ASP A 151 -4.39 22.26 -9.12
C ASP A 151 -4.86 21.55 -7.83
N GLY A 152 -4.14 21.71 -6.71
CA GLY A 152 -4.51 21.09 -5.44
C GLY A 152 -4.34 19.57 -5.42
N THR A 153 -3.57 19.00 -6.35
CA THR A 153 -3.30 17.56 -6.45
C THR A 153 -1.94 17.20 -5.83
N LEU A 154 -1.62 15.92 -5.72
CA LEU A 154 -0.37 15.45 -5.12
C LEU A 154 0.83 15.81 -6.03
N SER A 155 1.87 16.42 -5.46
CA SER A 155 3.15 16.60 -6.14
C SER A 155 3.91 15.26 -6.25
N PHE A 156 4.91 15.16 -7.13
CA PHE A 156 5.76 13.97 -7.20
C PHE A 156 6.41 13.67 -5.84
N ARG A 157 6.88 14.70 -5.15
CA ARG A 157 7.44 14.57 -3.79
C ARG A 157 6.39 14.08 -2.79
N GLY A 158 5.16 14.58 -2.87
CA GLY A 158 4.03 14.10 -2.08
C GLY A 158 3.70 12.63 -2.38
N PHE A 159 3.77 12.23 -3.64
CA PHE A 159 3.56 10.85 -4.09
C PHE A 159 4.57 9.88 -3.49
N ILE A 160 5.87 10.20 -3.52
CA ILE A 160 6.89 9.37 -2.86
C ILE A 160 6.60 9.21 -1.36
N LYS A 161 6.34 10.33 -0.67
CA LYS A 161 6.00 10.29 0.77
C LYS A 161 4.75 9.44 1.03
N LEU A 162 3.74 9.53 0.16
CA LEU A 162 2.51 8.75 0.25
C LEU A 162 2.74 7.24 0.07
N LEU A 163 3.65 6.82 -0.81
CA LEU A 163 3.98 5.41 -1.02
C LEU A 163 4.49 4.76 0.28
N HIS A 164 5.41 5.42 0.98
CA HIS A 164 5.88 4.97 2.30
C HIS A 164 4.77 4.99 3.36
N GLY A 165 3.85 5.93 3.25
CA GLY A 165 2.88 6.24 4.29
C GLY A 165 3.56 6.65 5.59
N MET A 166 2.82 6.65 6.69
CA MET A 166 3.42 6.92 8.01
C MET A 166 4.42 5.81 8.38
N SER A 167 5.72 6.13 8.33
CA SER A 167 6.71 5.39 9.10
C SER A 167 6.46 5.68 10.58
N SER A 168 6.10 4.65 11.35
CA SER A 168 5.98 4.71 12.82
C SER A 168 7.27 5.16 13.52
N ARG A 169 8.39 5.33 12.78
CA ARG A 169 9.66 5.82 13.30
C ARG A 169 9.78 7.34 13.34
N GLY A 170 8.87 8.09 12.71
CA GLY A 170 8.93 9.55 12.64
C GLY A 170 8.40 10.31 13.87
N MET A 171 7.66 9.65 14.76
CA MET A 171 7.09 10.28 15.97
C MET A 171 7.96 10.13 17.22
N ALA A 172 9.20 9.66 17.09
CA ALA A 172 10.18 9.64 18.16
C ALA A 172 11.21 10.76 17.96
N LYS A 173 10.78 12.00 18.15
CA LYS A 173 11.54 13.13 18.73
C LYS A 173 10.80 14.44 18.50
N ALA A 174 10.04 14.85 19.50
CA ALA A 174 10.00 16.25 19.91
C ALA A 174 10.27 16.25 21.43
N PRO A 175 11.14 17.14 21.92
CA PRO A 175 11.60 17.17 23.32
C PRO A 175 10.48 17.47 24.31
#